data_AF-J2Y8N6-F1
#
_entry.id   AF-J2Y8N6-F1
#
_cell.length_a   1.000
_cell.length_b   1.000
_cell.length_c   1.000
_cell.angle_alpha   90.00
_cell.angle_beta   90.00
_cell.angle_gamma   90.00
#
_symmetry.space_group_name_H-M   'P 1'
#
loop_
_entity.id
_entity.type
_entity.pdbx_description
1 polymer ?
#
loop_
_entity_poly.entity_id
_entity_poly.type
_entity_poly.pdbx_seq_one_letter_code
_entity_poly.pdbx_strand_id
1 'polypeptide(L)'
;MHNMPGLPAGHLGFREGPMMASQDLLNVVIEGVGGHGSMPHLTVDPLVAAASVVMALQSVVARNIDAQQAAVVTVGTLQAGEAANVIPQQAVLRLSLRALNADVWGEWILEV
;
A
#
# COMPACT_ATOMS: atom_id res chain seq x y z
N MET A 1 8.60 -16.10 -18.51
CA MET A 1 9.26 -15.23 -19.50
C MET A 1 8.62 -13.85 -19.41
N HIS A 2 9.39 -12.80 -19.14
CA HIS A 2 8.87 -11.43 -19.06
C HIS A 2 9.37 -10.64 -20.25
N ASN A 3 8.48 -9.89 -20.91
CA ASN A 3 8.87 -9.02 -22.01
C ASN A 3 9.49 -7.75 -21.44
N MET A 4 10.80 -7.75 -21.25
CA MET A 4 11.54 -6.66 -20.61
C MET A 4 11.68 -5.47 -21.58
N PRO A 5 11.05 -4.31 -21.28
CA PRO A 5 11.23 -3.12 -22.11
C PRO A 5 12.70 -2.68 -22.10
N GLY A 6 13.24 -2.37 -23.28
CA GLY A 6 14.63 -1.93 -23.45
C GLY A 6 15.63 -3.04 -23.77
N LEU A 7 15.25 -4.33 -23.69
CA LEU A 7 16.08 -5.42 -24.23
C LEU A 7 15.81 -5.57 -25.74
N PRO A 8 16.84 -5.56 -26.62
CA PRO A 8 16.63 -5.73 -28.05
C PRO A 8 15.94 -7.06 -28.38
N ALA A 9 15.08 -7.05 -29.40
CA ALA A 9 14.39 -8.26 -29.85
C ALA A 9 15.38 -9.38 -30.21
N GLY A 10 15.00 -10.63 -29.97
CA GLY A 10 15.85 -11.81 -30.20
C GLY A 10 16.89 -12.09 -29.12
N HIS A 11 16.94 -11.30 -28.04
CA HIS A 11 17.87 -11.50 -26.94
C HIS A 11 17.17 -12.08 -25.70
N LEU A 12 17.87 -12.96 -25.00
CA LEU A 12 17.45 -13.52 -23.72
C LEU A 12 18.47 -13.12 -22.65
N GLY A 13 17.98 -12.44 -21.61
CA GLY A 13 18.77 -12.11 -20.43
C GLY A 13 18.60 -13.17 -19.34
N PHE A 14 19.71 -13.59 -18.72
CA PHE A 14 19.71 -14.51 -17.59
C PHE A 14 20.44 -13.87 -16.41
N ARG A 15 19.93 -14.10 -15.20
CA ARG A 15 20.58 -13.72 -13.95
C ARG A 15 20.43 -14.88 -12.97
N GLU A 16 21.44 -15.10 -12.15
CA GLU A 16 21.33 -15.99 -11.00
C GLU A 16 20.56 -15.28 -9.87
N GLY A 17 19.56 -15.95 -9.29
CA GLY A 17 18.68 -15.38 -8.26
C GLY A 17 17.51 -14.53 -8.79
N PRO A 18 16.76 -13.84 -7.90
CA PRO A 18 15.57 -13.08 -8.26
C PRO A 18 15.85 -11.99 -9.31
N MET A 19 15.02 -11.90 -10.35
CA MET A 19 15.18 -10.89 -11.41
C MET A 19 14.16 -9.76 -11.33
N MET A 20 12.98 -10.00 -10.74
CA MET A 20 11.92 -9.01 -10.55
C MET A 20 11.26 -9.21 -9.20
N ALA A 21 10.77 -8.11 -8.60
CA ALA A 21 10.08 -8.15 -7.33
C ALA A 21 8.71 -8.86 -7.44
N SER A 22 8.30 -9.52 -6.36
CA SER A 22 6.93 -10.00 -6.19
C SER A 22 5.95 -8.82 -6.22
N GLN A 23 4.67 -9.12 -6.43
CA GLN A 23 3.61 -8.13 -6.33
C GLN A 23 2.38 -8.73 -5.68
N ASP A 24 1.96 -8.11 -4.58
CA ASP A 24 0.70 -8.40 -3.93
C ASP A 24 -0.17 -7.15 -3.90
N LEU A 25 -1.46 -7.36 -4.04
CA LEU A 25 -2.47 -6.32 -4.07
C LEU A 25 -3.40 -6.48 -2.87
N LEU A 26 -3.53 -5.43 -2.07
CA LEU A 26 -4.38 -5.44 -0.89
C LEU A 26 -5.49 -4.40 -1.04
N ASN A 27 -6.67 -4.76 -0.54
CA ASN A 27 -7.79 -3.85 -0.37
C ASN A 27 -8.07 -3.74 1.13
N VAL A 28 -7.93 -2.53 1.68
CA VAL A 28 -8.19 -2.24 3.09
C VAL A 28 -9.42 -1.35 3.17
N VAL A 29 -10.41 -1.81 3.93
CA VAL A 29 -11.62 -1.03 4.24
C VAL A 29 -11.54 -0.61 5.70
N ILE A 30 -11.59 0.70 5.93
CA ILE A 30 -11.65 1.29 7.26
C ILE A 30 -13.08 1.75 7.48
N GLU A 31 -13.76 1.10 8.41
CA GLU A 31 -15.12 1.45 8.81
C GLU A 31 -15.10 2.46 9.96
N GLY A 32 -16.04 3.40 9.91
CA GLY A 32 -16.23 4.42 10.92
C GLY A 32 -17.71 4.67 11.19
N VAL A 33 -18.01 5.84 11.74
CA VAL A 33 -19.37 6.30 11.99
C VAL A 33 -19.51 7.66 11.31
N GLY A 34 -20.25 7.72 10.22
CA GLY A 34 -20.46 8.96 9.46
C GLY A 34 -21.39 9.94 10.16
N GLY A 35 -21.46 11.17 9.65
CA GLY A 35 -22.33 12.20 10.21
C GLY A 35 -22.17 13.58 9.58
N HIS A 36 -22.85 14.58 10.15
CA HIS A 36 -22.77 15.95 9.68
C HIS A 36 -21.37 16.53 9.96
N GLY A 37 -20.75 17.18 8.98
CA GLY A 37 -19.36 17.69 9.09
C GLY A 37 -19.15 18.75 10.18
N SER A 38 -20.22 19.39 10.67
CA SER A 38 -20.16 20.31 11.81
C SER A 38 -20.29 19.62 13.19
N MET A 39 -20.51 18.31 13.23
CA MET A 39 -20.70 17.54 14.47
C MET A 39 -19.70 16.37 14.59
N PRO A 40 -18.39 16.60 14.43
CA PRO A 40 -17.40 15.51 14.40
C PRO A 40 -17.32 14.71 15.71
N HIS A 41 -17.66 15.31 16.85
CA HIS A 41 -17.67 14.65 18.16
C HIS A 41 -18.74 13.55 18.30
N LEU A 42 -19.68 13.45 17.34
CA LEU A 42 -20.68 12.38 17.27
C LEU A 42 -20.31 11.31 16.23
N THR A 43 -19.10 11.38 15.66
CA THR A 43 -18.64 10.54 14.54
C THR A 43 -17.34 9.84 14.86
N VAL A 44 -17.00 8.85 14.03
CA VAL A 44 -15.67 8.22 13.99
C VAL A 44 -15.20 8.33 12.56
N ASP A 45 -14.33 9.32 12.27
CA ASP A 45 -13.98 9.71 10.91
C ASP A 45 -12.97 8.73 10.26
N PRO A 46 -13.41 7.91 9.27
CA PRO A 46 -12.52 6.94 8.63
C PRO A 46 -11.59 7.60 7.59
N LEU A 47 -11.90 8.80 7.08
CA LEU A 47 -11.03 9.53 6.15
C LEU A 47 -9.75 9.99 6.86
N VAL A 48 -9.87 10.53 8.07
CA VAL A 48 -8.72 10.93 8.90
C VAL A 48 -7.88 9.71 9.30
N ALA A 49 -8.54 8.61 9.68
CA ALA A 49 -7.86 7.36 9.99
C ALA A 49 -7.09 6.82 8.77
N ALA A 50 -7.71 6.79 7.58
CA ALA A 50 -7.07 6.36 6.34
C ALA A 50 -5.86 7.22 5.97
N ALA A 51 -5.97 8.54 6.06
CA ALA A 51 -4.85 9.45 5.81
C ALA A 51 -3.67 9.18 6.76
N SER A 52 -3.97 8.91 8.03
CA SER A 52 -2.95 8.56 9.03
C SER A 52 -2.26 7.23 8.70
N VAL A 53 -3.02 6.23 8.26
CA VAL A 53 -2.47 4.94 7.78
C VAL A 53 -1.55 5.15 6.59
N VAL A 54 -1.94 5.96 5.60
CA VAL A 54 -1.09 6.26 4.43
C VAL A 54 0.27 6.82 4.85
N MET A 55 0.28 7.76 5.79
CA MET A 55 1.52 8.35 6.30
C MET A 55 2.33 7.34 7.11
N ALA A 56 1.69 6.52 7.95
CA ALA A 56 2.36 5.50 8.75
C ALA A 56 2.99 4.39 7.89
N LEU A 57 2.36 4.00 6.78
CA LEU A 57 2.93 2.99 5.88
C LEU A 57 4.30 3.39 5.31
N GLN A 58 4.59 4.69 5.22
CA GLN A 58 5.91 5.17 4.77
C GLN A 58 7.01 4.85 5.79
N SER A 59 6.70 4.91 7.09
CA SER A 59 7.66 4.57 8.14
C SER A 59 7.83 3.07 8.30
N VAL A 60 6.79 2.26 8.07
CA VAL A 60 6.86 0.79 8.15
C VAL A 60 8.00 0.25 7.28
N VAL A 61 8.01 0.58 5.98
CA VAL A 61 9.08 0.11 5.08
C VAL A 61 10.42 0.69 5.53
N ALA A 62 10.47 1.99 5.82
CA ALA A 62 11.72 2.66 6.14
C ALA A 62 12.37 2.17 7.45
N ARG A 63 11.60 1.65 8.40
CA ARG A 63 12.08 1.30 9.76
C ARG A 63 12.18 -0.20 10.01
N ASN A 64 11.42 -1.02 9.29
CA ASN A 64 11.39 -2.46 9.53
C ASN A 64 12.15 -3.28 8.48
N ILE A 65 12.58 -2.65 7.37
CA ILE A 65 13.34 -3.33 6.31
C ILE A 65 14.81 -2.89 6.37
N ASP A 66 15.74 -3.85 6.28
CA ASP A 66 17.17 -3.54 6.11
C ASP A 66 17.34 -2.62 4.89
N ALA A 67 18.06 -1.51 5.08
CA ALA A 67 18.28 -0.51 4.05
C ALA A 67 19.00 -1.06 2.79
N GLN A 68 19.61 -2.23 2.85
CA GLN A 68 20.22 -2.93 1.72
C GLN A 68 19.24 -3.83 0.96
N GLN A 69 18.05 -4.08 1.52
CA GLN A 69 17.00 -4.87 0.89
C GLN A 69 15.97 -3.97 0.18
N ALA A 70 15.34 -4.51 -0.85
CA ALA A 70 14.34 -3.78 -1.64
C ALA A 70 12.92 -4.24 -1.29
N ALA A 71 12.15 -3.34 -0.69
CA ALA A 71 10.71 -3.46 -0.46
C ALA A 71 10.00 -2.15 -0.79
N VAL A 72 8.77 -2.23 -1.29
CA VAL A 72 7.95 -1.06 -1.66
C VAL A 72 6.52 -1.28 -1.21
N VAL A 73 5.96 -0.26 -0.55
CA VAL A 73 4.52 -0.13 -0.31
C VAL A 73 4.03 1.08 -1.12
N THR A 74 3.02 0.86 -1.95
CA THR A 74 2.35 1.92 -2.70
C THR A 74 0.88 1.94 -2.32
N VAL A 75 0.39 3.08 -1.83
CA VAL A 75 -1.05 3.37 -1.76
C VAL A 75 -1.46 3.87 -3.14
N GLY A 76 -2.08 2.98 -3.93
CA GLY A 76 -2.52 3.31 -5.28
C GLY A 76 -3.80 4.14 -5.30
N THR A 77 -4.67 3.95 -4.31
CA THR A 77 -5.90 4.73 -4.16
C THR A 77 -6.26 4.95 -2.70
N LEU A 78 -6.82 6.11 -2.39
CA LEU A 78 -7.59 6.38 -1.18
C LEU A 78 -8.94 6.97 -1.62
N GLN A 79 -10.04 6.33 -1.24
CA GLN A 79 -11.39 6.81 -1.54
C GLN A 79 -12.23 6.88 -0.27
N ALA A 80 -12.82 8.04 0.04
CA ALA A 80 -13.75 8.22 1.14
C ALA A 80 -14.63 9.44 0.92
N GLY A 81 -15.94 9.28 1.13
CA GLY A 81 -16.93 10.35 1.01
C GLY A 81 -17.19 10.84 -0.41
N GLU A 82 -18.20 11.69 -0.53
CA GLU A 82 -18.63 12.33 -1.79
C GLU A 82 -18.96 13.81 -1.58
N ALA A 83 -19.63 14.14 -0.47
CA ALA A 83 -20.02 15.51 -0.11
C ALA A 83 -19.03 16.14 0.88
N ALA A 84 -18.69 17.41 0.66
CA ALA A 84 -17.71 18.14 1.47
C ALA A 84 -18.17 18.46 2.91
N ASN A 85 -19.47 18.33 3.21
CA ASN A 85 -20.06 18.62 4.52
C ASN A 85 -20.54 17.35 5.27
N VAL A 86 -20.10 16.17 4.83
CA VAL A 86 -20.47 14.87 5.44
C VAL A 86 -19.21 14.09 5.75
N ILE A 87 -19.10 13.62 6.99
CA ILE A 87 -18.07 12.65 7.40
C ILE A 87 -18.52 11.27 6.90
N PRO A 88 -17.71 10.54 6.12
CA PRO A 88 -18.12 9.27 5.52
C PRO A 88 -18.19 8.12 6.53
N GLN A 89 -18.88 7.04 6.17
CA GLN A 89 -18.94 5.82 6.98
C GLN A 89 -17.76 4.87 6.73
N GLN A 90 -17.07 5.03 5.59
CA GLN A 90 -15.90 4.21 5.27
C GLN A 90 -14.85 4.97 4.46
N ALA A 91 -13.62 4.47 4.51
CA ALA A 91 -12.54 4.79 3.60
C ALA A 91 -11.92 3.51 3.04
N VAL A 92 -11.59 3.49 1.76
CA VAL A 92 -11.00 2.33 1.08
C VAL A 92 -9.62 2.68 0.56
N LEU A 93 -8.62 1.89 0.97
CA LEU A 93 -7.27 1.93 0.44
C LEU A 93 -7.03 0.74 -0.48
N ARG A 94 -6.39 0.96 -1.62
CA ARG A 94 -5.87 -0.11 -2.47
C ARG A 94 -4.37 0.02 -2.55
N LEU A 95 -3.67 -1.05 -2.21
CA LEU A 95 -2.24 -1.06 -2.00
C LEU A 95 -1.58 -2.03 -2.98
N SER A 96 -0.37 -1.70 -3.42
CA SER A 96 0.56 -2.65 -4.02
C SER A 96 1.76 -2.78 -3.11
N LEU A 97 2.14 -4.02 -2.86
CA LEU A 97 3.31 -4.37 -2.07
C LEU A 97 4.29 -5.12 -2.96
N ARG A 98 5.58 -4.86 -2.81
CA ARG A 98 6.64 -5.52 -3.59
C ARG A 98 7.83 -5.83 -2.69
N ALA A 99 8.43 -7.00 -2.85
CA ALA A 99 9.75 -7.31 -2.33
C ALA A 99 10.61 -8.03 -3.38
N LEU A 100 11.92 -7.79 -3.36
CA LEU A 100 12.84 -8.45 -4.30
C LEU A 100 13.21 -9.88 -3.87
N ASN A 101 13.21 -10.16 -2.57
CA ASN A 101 13.52 -11.48 -2.01
C ASN A 101 12.33 -12.03 -1.21
N ALA A 102 12.13 -13.35 -1.26
CA ALA A 102 11.10 -14.06 -0.51
C ALA A 102 11.34 -14.00 1.00
N ASP A 103 12.59 -13.93 1.44
CA ASP A 103 12.91 -13.80 2.87
C ASP A 103 12.40 -12.46 3.44
N VAL A 104 12.61 -11.38 2.68
CA VAL A 104 12.09 -10.03 2.99
C VAL A 104 10.56 -10.02 3.01
N TRP A 105 9.93 -10.82 2.15
CA TRP A 105 8.47 -10.96 2.12
C TRP A 105 7.93 -11.64 3.39
N GLY A 106 8.58 -12.72 3.83
CA GLY A 106 8.16 -13.51 5.00
C GLY A 106 8.33 -12.80 6.33
N GLU A 107 9.39 -12.01 6.50
CA GLU A 107 9.63 -11.22 7.72
C GLU A 107 8.58 -10.13 7.92
N TRP A 108 8.03 -9.59 6.83
CA TRP A 108 7.27 -8.35 6.87
C TRP A 108 5.74 -8.54 6.92
N ILE A 109 5.18 -9.54 6.24
CA ILE A 109 3.72 -9.69 6.12
C ILE A 109 3.02 -10.11 7.42
N LEU A 110 3.76 -10.59 8.42
CA LEU A 110 3.21 -10.97 9.72
C LEU A 110 3.07 -9.79 10.68
N GLU A 111 3.65 -8.63 10.35
CA GLU A 111 3.65 -7.43 11.19
C GLU A 111 2.75 -6.30 10.66
N VAL A 112 2.13 -6.49 9.48
CA VAL A 112 1.20 -5.54 8.82
C VAL A 112 -0.21 -6.11 8.82
#